data_AF-A0A9D8K065-F1
#
_entry.id   AF-A0A9D8K065-F1
#
_cell.length_a   1.000
_cell.length_b   1.000
_cell.length_c   1.000
_cell.angle_alpha   90.00
_cell.angle_beta   90.00
_cell.angle_gamma   90.00
#
_symmetry.space_group_name_H-M   'P 1'
#
loop_
_entity.id
_entity.type
_entity.pdbx_description
1 polymer ?
#
loop_
_entity_poly.entity_id
_entity_poly.type
_entity_poly.pdbx_seq_one_letter_code
_entity_poly.pdbx_strand_id
1 'polypeptide(L)'
;MQVFNALSAGSDSDGRAVFGARSHRHAEDRRFDARVERALHDHHRHSQHAAGRARVRSHGHDDAHRRSQVRNDHRSGRHPCHVYPAQKQANGRLRDRCVKVIATQQPMATDLRTIVAAMNIVSDIERMADHAAGIAKVVVKMGGEPLLKPLIDIPRMADECRVMITRALDAYVARDADSAHDVAARDDEIDELYQQIFRELVTFMLEDPRAVSRALYLLFAAHNLERIGDRAVNIAERVIFLTSGEMKELNAGPFAPM
;
A
#
# COMPACT_ATOMS: atom_id res chain seq x y z
N MET A 1 77.75 45.00 0.56
CA MET A 1 77.46 44.12 1.72
C MET A 1 77.43 42.68 1.21
N GLN A 2 77.89 41.75 2.02
CA GLN A 2 78.72 40.58 1.69
C GLN A 2 77.93 39.24 1.76
N VAL A 3 78.37 38.20 1.00
CA VAL A 3 78.27 36.70 1.21
C VAL A 3 76.87 36.03 1.36
N PHE A 4 76.56 34.76 1.02
CA PHE A 4 77.11 33.61 0.26
C PHE A 4 76.02 32.48 0.20
N ASN A 5 76.18 31.55 -0.75
CA ASN A 5 75.59 30.19 -0.95
C ASN A 5 74.85 29.43 0.16
N ALA A 6 73.88 28.56 -0.21
CA ALA A 6 74.08 27.08 -0.29
C ALA A 6 72.86 26.28 -0.80
N LEU A 7 73.18 25.17 -1.46
CA LEU A 7 72.37 24.17 -2.16
C LEU A 7 72.14 22.90 -1.30
N SER A 8 71.07 22.15 -1.64
CA SER A 8 70.96 20.67 -1.70
C SER A 8 70.49 19.80 -0.52
N ALA A 9 69.43 19.04 -0.85
CA ALA A 9 69.25 17.58 -0.80
C ALA A 9 68.94 16.84 0.52
N GLY A 10 67.95 15.94 0.41
CA GLY A 10 67.63 14.90 1.37
C GLY A 10 66.38 14.12 0.95
N SER A 11 66.48 13.32 -0.12
CA SER A 11 65.57 12.20 -0.36
C SER A 11 65.91 11.08 0.61
N ASP A 12 64.93 10.54 1.32
CA ASP A 12 65.05 9.20 1.87
C ASP A 12 63.88 8.32 1.44
N SER A 13 64.27 7.11 1.07
CA SER A 13 63.52 6.14 0.29
C SER A 13 63.07 5.04 1.22
N ASP A 14 61.84 5.11 1.71
CA ASP A 14 61.12 3.92 2.20
C ASP A 14 59.62 4.22 2.32
N GLY A 15 58.87 3.77 1.32
CA GLY A 15 57.42 3.89 1.23
C GLY A 15 56.68 3.03 2.24
N ARG A 16 56.67 3.43 3.52
CA ARG A 16 55.78 2.88 4.55
C ARG A 16 55.20 3.99 5.42
N ALA A 17 53.95 4.36 5.17
CA ALA A 17 53.16 5.09 6.16
C ALA A 17 52.78 4.15 7.31
N VAL A 18 53.32 4.45 8.47
CA VAL A 18 53.06 3.80 9.76
C VAL A 18 51.62 4.12 10.20
N PHE A 19 50.79 3.09 10.39
CA PHE A 19 49.50 3.22 11.09
C PHE A 19 49.79 3.44 12.59
N GLY A 20 49.87 4.70 13.00
CA GLY A 20 49.83 5.12 14.40
C GLY A 20 48.40 5.40 14.84
N ALA A 21 47.87 4.58 15.75
CA ALA A 21 46.59 4.80 16.39
C ALA A 21 46.69 5.79 17.57
N ARG A 22 45.54 6.47 17.81
CA ARG A 22 45.12 7.32 18.96
C ARG A 22 45.26 8.84 18.71
N SER A 23 44.34 9.71 19.11
CA SER A 23 42.97 9.62 19.62
C SER A 23 42.49 11.06 19.89
N HIS A 24 41.16 11.26 19.93
CA HIS A 24 40.44 12.40 20.50
C HIS A 24 40.49 13.74 19.74
N ARG A 25 39.41 14.02 19.00
CA ARG A 25 38.58 15.23 19.20
C ARG A 25 37.31 15.24 18.31
N HIS A 26 36.22 15.64 18.96
CA HIS A 26 34.88 16.06 18.47
C HIS A 26 33.88 14.98 18.01
N ALA A 27 32.87 14.80 18.86
CA ALA A 27 31.74 13.88 18.75
C ALA A 27 30.41 14.63 18.51
N GLU A 28 30.40 15.69 17.70
CA GLU A 28 29.20 16.53 17.51
C GLU A 28 28.63 16.59 16.08
N ASP A 29 29.28 15.98 15.08
CA ASP A 29 28.81 16.03 13.68
C ASP A 29 28.15 14.74 13.15
N ARG A 30 27.68 13.85 14.03
CA ARG A 30 26.74 12.77 13.65
C ARG A 30 25.32 13.12 14.05
N ARG A 31 24.80 14.23 13.51
CA ARG A 31 23.34 14.43 13.46
C ARG A 31 22.81 13.70 12.24
N PHE A 32 22.23 12.54 12.50
CA PHE A 32 21.33 11.84 11.58
C PHE A 32 20.19 12.81 11.24
N ASP A 33 19.96 13.06 9.95
CA ASP A 33 19.00 14.06 9.49
C ASP A 33 17.56 13.58 9.75
N ALA A 34 17.00 13.96 10.89
CA ALA A 34 15.65 13.62 11.35
C ALA A 34 14.52 14.26 10.50
N ARG A 35 14.84 14.90 9.35
CA ARG A 35 13.86 15.28 8.33
C ARG A 35 13.52 14.14 7.38
N VAL A 36 14.42 13.17 7.18
CA VAL A 36 14.21 12.07 6.22
C VAL A 36 13.23 11.01 6.76
N GLU A 37 13.11 10.86 8.08
CA GLU A 37 12.15 9.90 8.68
C GLU A 37 10.71 10.42 8.77
N ARG A 38 10.47 11.74 8.71
CA ARG A 38 9.10 12.29 8.81
C ARG A 38 8.24 12.09 7.56
N ALA A 39 8.85 11.76 6.43
CA ALA A 39 8.14 11.50 5.18
C ALA A 39 7.69 10.02 5.03
N LEU A 40 8.06 9.13 5.95
CA LEU A 40 7.83 7.69 5.79
C LEU A 40 6.86 7.07 6.80
N HIS A 41 6.48 7.79 7.86
CA HIS A 41 5.50 7.30 8.85
C HIS A 41 4.75 8.45 9.54
N ASP A 42 3.67 8.98 8.94
CA ASP A 42 2.45 9.34 9.70
C ASP A 42 1.31 9.84 8.81
N HIS A 43 0.40 8.93 8.40
CA HIS A 43 -0.97 9.30 8.00
C HIS A 43 -1.98 8.18 8.32
N HIS A 44 -1.83 7.56 9.49
CA HIS A 44 -2.87 6.69 10.05
C HIS A 44 -3.20 7.13 11.48
N ARG A 45 -3.95 8.23 11.61
CA ARG A 45 -4.67 8.53 12.85
C ARG A 45 -5.76 7.46 13.04
N HIS A 46 -5.49 6.51 13.92
CA HIS A 46 -6.47 5.54 14.40
C HIS A 46 -7.45 6.20 15.37
N SER A 47 -8.71 6.32 14.97
CA SER A 47 -9.83 6.66 15.84
C SER A 47 -10.69 5.42 16.10
N GLN A 48 -10.15 4.40 16.79
CA GLN A 48 -10.94 3.24 17.23
C GLN A 48 -10.57 2.78 18.65
N HIS A 49 -10.78 3.64 19.64
CA HIS A 49 -10.93 3.22 21.03
C HIS A 49 -12.02 4.05 21.71
N ALA A 50 -13.28 3.67 21.51
CA ALA A 50 -14.39 3.98 22.42
C ALA A 50 -15.68 3.27 21.96
N ALA A 51 -16.09 2.20 22.66
CA ALA A 51 -17.50 1.89 22.98
C ALA A 51 -17.61 0.48 23.58
N GLY A 52 -18.18 0.40 24.78
CA GLY A 52 -18.39 -0.80 25.56
C GLY A 52 -19.41 -1.77 24.95
N ARG A 53 -19.27 -3.03 25.33
CA ARG A 53 -20.17 -4.13 24.95
C ARG A 53 -21.53 -3.97 25.63
N ALA A 54 -22.58 -3.71 24.85
CA ALA A 54 -23.96 -3.96 25.25
C ALA A 54 -24.49 -5.18 24.48
N ARG A 55 -24.85 -6.25 25.21
CA ARG A 55 -25.56 -7.41 24.65
C ARG A 55 -27.02 -7.03 24.44
N VAL A 56 -27.51 -7.08 23.21
CA VAL A 56 -28.95 -7.05 22.90
C VAL A 56 -29.33 -8.37 22.24
N ARG A 57 -30.33 -9.04 22.81
CA ARG A 57 -30.96 -10.25 22.28
C ARG A 57 -31.95 -9.82 21.19
N SER A 58 -31.86 -10.38 19.99
CA SER A 58 -32.92 -10.26 18.97
C SER A 58 -33.89 -11.43 19.06
N HIS A 59 -35.18 -11.12 19.21
CA HIS A 59 -36.29 -12.04 18.98
C HIS A 59 -36.54 -12.13 17.48
N GLY A 60 -36.87 -13.33 17.01
CA GLY A 60 -37.16 -13.63 15.62
C GLY A 60 -38.52 -13.12 15.16
N HIS A 61 -38.61 -12.87 13.86
CA HIS A 61 -39.83 -13.04 13.10
C HIS A 61 -39.46 -13.45 11.67
N ASP A 62 -40.03 -14.59 11.27
CA ASP A 62 -40.05 -15.09 9.90
C ASP A 62 -40.79 -14.11 9.00
N ASP A 63 -40.30 -13.89 7.78
CA ASP A 63 -41.21 -13.71 6.63
C ASP A 63 -40.49 -14.04 5.31
N ALA A 64 -41.14 -14.91 4.55
CA ALA A 64 -40.67 -15.51 3.33
C ALA A 64 -41.25 -14.76 2.12
N HIS A 65 -40.41 -14.16 1.27
CA HIS A 65 -40.77 -13.89 -0.13
C HIS A 65 -39.55 -13.89 -1.06
N ARG A 66 -39.81 -14.23 -2.31
CA ARG A 66 -38.95 -14.99 -3.23
C ARG A 66 -38.54 -14.12 -4.43
N ARG A 67 -37.30 -14.31 -4.92
CA ARG A 67 -36.71 -13.91 -6.23
C ARG A 67 -36.23 -12.44 -6.29
N SER A 68 -34.98 -12.09 -6.62
CA SER A 68 -34.04 -12.65 -7.60
C SER A 68 -32.65 -12.90 -7.00
N GLN A 69 -32.10 -14.09 -7.19
CA GLN A 69 -30.85 -14.53 -6.56
C GLN A 69 -29.64 -14.03 -7.34
N VAL A 70 -29.02 -12.94 -6.88
CA VAL A 70 -27.56 -12.94 -6.76
C VAL A 70 -27.26 -14.11 -5.84
N ARG A 71 -26.53 -15.11 -6.31
CA ARG A 71 -26.19 -16.29 -5.51
C ARG A 71 -25.39 -15.82 -4.30
N ASN A 72 -26.06 -15.63 -3.16
CA ASN A 72 -25.41 -15.64 -1.86
C ASN A 72 -24.98 -17.09 -1.62
N ASP A 73 -23.84 -17.45 -2.19
CA ASP A 73 -23.16 -18.71 -1.94
C ASP A 73 -22.65 -18.70 -0.49
N HIS A 74 -23.57 -18.89 0.46
CA HIS A 74 -23.26 -19.18 1.87
C HIS A 74 -22.59 -20.55 2.05
N ARG A 75 -22.20 -21.24 0.96
CA ARG A 75 -21.60 -22.59 0.96
C ARG A 75 -20.07 -22.62 0.93
N SER A 76 -19.37 -21.48 0.89
CA SER A 76 -17.92 -21.50 1.13
C SER A 76 -17.66 -21.48 2.65
N GLY A 77 -17.83 -22.63 3.31
CA GLY A 77 -17.49 -22.84 4.72
C GLY A 77 -16.00 -22.70 5.07
N ARG A 78 -15.22 -21.97 4.28
CA ARG A 78 -13.89 -21.48 4.67
C ARG A 78 -14.06 -20.03 5.05
N HIS A 79 -13.97 -19.75 6.36
CA HIS A 79 -13.86 -18.36 6.78
C HIS A 79 -12.72 -17.69 6.01
N PRO A 80 -12.95 -16.51 5.40
CA PRO A 80 -11.92 -15.74 4.69
C PRO A 80 -10.65 -15.49 5.53
N CYS A 81 -10.72 -15.62 6.85
CA CYS A 81 -9.62 -15.45 7.79
C CYS A 81 -8.51 -16.51 7.70
N HIS A 82 -8.67 -17.61 6.95
CA HIS A 82 -7.59 -18.59 6.76
C HIS A 82 -6.60 -18.22 5.62
N VAL A 83 -6.96 -17.31 4.72
CA VAL A 83 -6.07 -16.85 3.63
C VAL A 83 -5.02 -15.87 4.17
N TYR A 84 -5.39 -15.10 5.18
CA TYR A 84 -4.56 -14.11 5.88
C TYR A 84 -3.19 -14.61 6.36
N PRO A 85 -3.10 -15.68 7.17
CA PRO A 85 -1.81 -16.14 7.68
C PRO A 85 -0.90 -16.66 6.56
N ALA A 86 -1.47 -17.25 5.50
CA ALA A 86 -0.69 -17.77 4.38
C ALA A 86 -0.03 -16.64 3.57
N GLN A 87 -0.76 -15.55 3.28
CA GLN A 87 -0.24 -14.42 2.53
C GLN A 87 0.88 -13.69 3.28
N LYS A 88 0.69 -13.46 4.58
CA LYS A 88 1.69 -12.82 5.44
C LYS A 88 2.98 -13.64 5.54
N GLN A 89 2.86 -14.96 5.64
CA GLN A 89 4.02 -15.86 5.60
C GLN A 89 4.70 -15.89 4.22
N ALA A 90 3.95 -15.74 3.13
CA ALA A 90 4.52 -15.62 1.78
C ALA A 90 5.33 -14.33 1.63
N ASN A 91 4.82 -13.19 2.15
CA ASN A 91 5.55 -11.92 2.18
C ASN A 91 6.88 -12.06 2.94
N GLY A 92 6.84 -12.57 4.18
CA GLY A 92 8.04 -12.79 4.99
C GLY A 92 9.11 -13.62 4.25
N ARG A 93 8.70 -14.74 3.64
CA ARG A 93 9.62 -15.58 2.85
C ARG A 93 10.20 -14.87 1.63
N LEU A 94 9.42 -14.04 0.94
CA LEU A 94 9.93 -13.28 -0.21
C LEU A 94 10.95 -12.23 0.23
N ARG A 95 10.63 -11.47 1.30
CA ARG A 95 11.54 -10.47 1.86
C ARG A 95 12.85 -11.07 2.32
N ASP A 96 12.81 -12.19 3.03
CA ASP A 96 14.02 -12.90 3.48
C ASP A 96 14.90 -13.31 2.30
N ARG A 97 14.29 -13.78 1.20
CA ARG A 97 15.00 -14.10 -0.04
C ARG A 97 15.63 -12.86 -0.67
N CYS A 98 14.90 -11.75 -0.74
CA CYS A 98 15.42 -10.49 -1.27
C CYS A 98 16.63 -10.00 -0.47
N VAL A 99 16.53 -9.97 0.88
CA VAL A 99 17.63 -9.60 1.76
C VAL A 99 18.82 -10.52 1.58
N LYS A 100 18.60 -11.83 1.47
CA LYS A 100 19.67 -12.81 1.20
C LYS A 100 20.37 -12.54 -0.13
N VAL A 101 19.62 -12.24 -1.20
CA VAL A 101 20.21 -11.90 -2.50
C VAL A 101 21.05 -10.63 -2.39
N ILE A 102 20.54 -9.59 -1.72
CA ILE A 102 21.30 -8.34 -1.51
C ILE A 102 22.60 -8.61 -0.76
N ALA A 103 22.53 -9.35 0.35
CA ALA A 103 23.67 -9.63 1.21
C ALA A 103 24.73 -10.53 0.54
N THR A 104 24.31 -11.48 -0.30
CA THR A 104 25.22 -12.49 -0.87
C THR A 104 25.73 -12.15 -2.26
N GLN A 105 24.97 -11.38 -3.05
CA GLN A 105 25.27 -11.13 -4.46
C GLN A 105 25.59 -9.66 -4.77
N GLN A 106 25.38 -8.75 -3.81
CA GLN A 106 25.67 -7.31 -3.98
C GLN A 106 25.13 -6.72 -5.31
N PRO A 107 23.83 -6.90 -5.61
CA PRO A 107 23.23 -6.41 -6.86
C PRO A 107 23.36 -4.89 -6.96
N MET A 108 23.55 -4.39 -8.18
CA MET A 108 23.79 -2.97 -8.45
C MET A 108 22.69 -2.37 -9.33
N ALA A 109 22.51 -1.05 -9.22
CA ALA A 109 21.65 -0.24 -10.07
C ALA A 109 20.25 -0.88 -10.33
N THR A 110 20.01 -1.39 -11.54
CA THR A 110 18.72 -1.94 -11.96
C THR A 110 18.33 -3.22 -11.23
N ASP A 111 19.29 -4.08 -10.88
CA ASP A 111 18.98 -5.32 -10.15
C ASP A 111 18.58 -5.01 -8.71
N LEU A 112 19.27 -4.06 -8.07
CA LEU A 112 18.91 -3.59 -6.75
C LEU A 112 17.53 -2.92 -6.76
N ARG A 113 17.25 -2.06 -7.73
CA ARG A 113 15.92 -1.45 -7.91
C ARG A 113 14.83 -2.50 -8.11
N THR A 114 15.10 -3.55 -8.90
CA THR A 114 14.15 -4.66 -9.12
C THR A 114 13.78 -5.35 -7.80
N ILE A 115 14.79 -5.65 -6.98
CA ILE A 115 14.60 -6.34 -5.70
C ILE A 115 13.87 -5.43 -4.69
N VAL A 116 14.23 -4.15 -4.63
CA VAL A 116 13.57 -3.17 -3.74
C VAL A 116 12.12 -2.95 -4.17
N ALA A 117 11.85 -2.80 -5.46
CA ALA A 117 10.49 -2.72 -5.99
C ALA A 117 9.68 -3.97 -5.62
N ALA A 118 10.25 -5.18 -5.78
CA ALA A 118 9.59 -6.42 -5.40
C ALA A 118 9.18 -6.45 -3.92
N MET A 119 10.07 -6.00 -3.01
CA MET A 119 9.80 -5.94 -1.57
C MET A 119 8.68 -4.95 -1.20
N ASN A 120 8.57 -3.84 -1.93
CA ASN A 120 7.51 -2.87 -1.72
C ASN A 120 6.18 -3.38 -2.27
N ILE A 121 6.18 -3.89 -3.51
CA ILE A 121 4.99 -4.45 -4.17
C ILE A 121 4.36 -5.56 -3.34
N VAL A 122 5.15 -6.49 -2.79
CA VAL A 122 4.60 -7.56 -1.93
C VAL A 122 3.94 -7.01 -0.65
N SER A 123 4.43 -5.88 -0.13
CA SER A 123 3.83 -5.21 1.02
C SER A 123 2.50 -4.54 0.63
N ASP A 124 2.41 -3.93 -0.55
CA ASP A 124 1.16 -3.38 -1.06
C ASP A 124 0.13 -4.48 -1.33
N ILE A 125 0.54 -5.64 -1.85
CA ILE A 125 -0.33 -6.81 -2.02
C ILE A 125 -0.85 -7.35 -0.67
N GLU A 126 -0.02 -7.37 0.38
CA GLU A 126 -0.49 -7.73 1.73
C GLU A 126 -1.57 -6.76 2.21
N ARG A 127 -1.38 -5.46 2.00
CA ARG A 127 -2.39 -4.44 2.34
C ARG A 127 -3.66 -4.57 1.52
N MET A 128 -3.58 -4.91 0.23
CA MET A 128 -4.77 -5.21 -0.58
C MET A 128 -5.53 -6.42 -0.03
N ALA A 129 -4.82 -7.48 0.36
CA ALA A 129 -5.43 -8.64 1.00
C ALA A 129 -6.10 -8.25 2.32
N ASP A 130 -5.52 -7.27 3.04
CA ASP A 130 -6.13 -6.74 4.26
C ASP A 130 -7.49 -6.09 4.00
N HIS A 131 -7.55 -5.23 2.99
CA HIS A 131 -8.77 -4.57 2.54
C HIS A 131 -9.81 -5.57 2.03
N ALA A 132 -9.38 -6.60 1.30
CA ALA A 132 -10.26 -7.67 0.82
C ALA A 132 -10.94 -8.44 1.97
N ALA A 133 -10.25 -8.74 3.07
CA ALA A 133 -10.95 -9.30 4.23
C ALA A 133 -11.75 -8.26 5.01
N GLY A 134 -11.43 -6.98 4.92
CA GLY A 134 -12.32 -5.89 5.34
C GLY A 134 -13.70 -6.04 4.69
N ILE A 135 -13.74 -6.18 3.36
CA ILE A 135 -14.97 -6.43 2.58
C ILE A 135 -15.63 -7.72 3.03
N ALA A 136 -14.88 -8.81 3.18
CA ALA A 136 -15.45 -10.09 3.60
C ALA A 136 -16.08 -10.02 5.01
N LYS A 137 -15.47 -9.28 5.95
CA LYS A 137 -16.04 -9.00 7.28
C LYS A 137 -17.33 -8.18 7.18
N VAL A 138 -17.40 -7.22 6.27
CA VAL A 138 -18.62 -6.45 6.00
C VAL A 138 -19.73 -7.37 5.51
N VAL A 139 -19.46 -8.25 4.54
CA VAL A 139 -20.45 -9.22 4.04
C VAL A 139 -20.98 -10.11 5.15
N VAL A 140 -20.11 -10.62 6.03
CA VAL A 140 -20.52 -11.42 7.19
C VAL A 140 -21.39 -10.60 8.16
N LYS A 141 -21.07 -9.33 8.38
CA LYS A 141 -21.84 -8.43 9.27
C LYS A 141 -23.20 -8.04 8.69
N MET A 142 -23.31 -7.87 7.37
CA MET A 142 -24.60 -7.67 6.69
C MET A 142 -25.50 -8.91 6.82
N GLY A 143 -24.88 -10.10 6.92
CA GLY A 143 -25.60 -11.34 7.14
C GLY A 143 -26.60 -11.63 6.02
N GLY A 144 -27.86 -11.89 6.40
CA GLY A 144 -28.98 -12.13 5.49
C GLY A 144 -29.95 -10.96 5.37
N GLU A 145 -29.58 -9.76 5.83
CA GLU A 145 -30.44 -8.59 5.70
C GLU A 145 -30.73 -8.28 4.21
N PRO A 146 -31.94 -7.81 3.88
CA PRO A 146 -32.24 -7.36 2.53
C PRO A 146 -31.28 -6.25 2.11
N LEU A 147 -30.76 -6.37 0.90
CA LEU A 147 -29.93 -5.34 0.29
C LEU A 147 -30.68 -4.01 0.27
N LEU A 148 -29.99 -2.94 0.65
CA LEU A 148 -30.53 -1.59 0.61
C LEU A 148 -30.89 -1.16 -0.82
N LYS A 149 -30.05 -1.55 -1.78
CA LYS A 149 -30.21 -1.29 -3.20
C LYS A 149 -29.62 -2.45 -4.02
N PRO A 150 -30.00 -2.59 -5.31
CA PRO A 150 -29.27 -3.44 -6.24
C PRO A 150 -27.78 -3.05 -6.29
N LEU A 151 -26.89 -4.03 -6.23
CA LEU A 151 -25.45 -3.80 -6.28
C LEU A 151 -25.00 -3.74 -7.75
N ILE A 152 -24.84 -2.53 -8.27
CA ILE A 152 -24.35 -2.27 -9.63
C ILE A 152 -22.94 -1.69 -9.57
N ASP A 153 -22.77 -0.58 -8.84
CA ASP A 153 -21.51 0.18 -8.84
C ASP A 153 -20.39 -0.50 -8.04
N ILE A 154 -20.72 -1.14 -6.90
CA ILE A 154 -19.72 -1.83 -6.07
C ILE A 154 -19.07 -3.01 -6.83
N PRO A 155 -19.84 -3.92 -7.48
CA PRO A 155 -19.24 -4.95 -8.32
C PRO A 155 -18.39 -4.38 -9.47
N ARG A 156 -18.88 -3.31 -10.13
CA ARG A 156 -18.12 -2.63 -11.19
C ARG A 156 -16.79 -2.09 -10.69
N MET A 157 -16.79 -1.41 -9.55
CA MET A 157 -15.58 -0.89 -8.90
C MET A 157 -14.61 -2.03 -8.54
N ALA A 158 -15.12 -3.17 -8.07
CA ALA A 158 -14.30 -4.35 -7.78
C ALA A 158 -13.66 -4.95 -9.04
N ASP A 159 -14.37 -4.97 -10.17
CA ASP A 159 -13.81 -5.44 -11.43
C ASP A 159 -12.73 -4.49 -11.97
N GLU A 160 -12.92 -3.16 -11.86
CA GLU A 160 -11.87 -2.20 -12.22
C GLU A 160 -10.63 -2.34 -11.32
N CYS A 161 -10.79 -2.52 -10.00
CA CYS A 161 -9.67 -2.83 -9.11
C CYS A 161 -8.88 -4.05 -9.59
N ARG A 162 -9.58 -5.13 -10.00
CA ARG A 162 -8.94 -6.36 -10.50
C ARG A 162 -8.15 -6.11 -11.78
N VAL A 163 -8.69 -5.29 -12.68
CA VAL A 163 -8.00 -4.89 -13.92
C VAL A 163 -6.75 -4.08 -13.60
N MET A 164 -6.84 -3.07 -12.72
CA MET A 164 -5.71 -2.24 -12.30
C MET A 164 -4.60 -3.08 -11.67
N ILE A 165 -4.93 -3.98 -10.73
CA ILE A 165 -3.94 -4.87 -10.10
C ILE A 165 -3.23 -5.72 -11.14
N THR A 166 -3.99 -6.33 -12.06
CA THR A 166 -3.43 -7.21 -13.10
C THR A 166 -2.47 -6.42 -13.99
N ARG A 167 -2.90 -5.26 -14.49
CA ARG A 167 -2.08 -4.39 -15.33
C ARG A 167 -0.83 -3.88 -14.61
N ALA A 168 -0.94 -3.50 -13.33
CA ALA A 168 0.21 -3.03 -12.55
C ALA A 168 1.27 -4.12 -12.37
N LEU A 169 0.84 -5.36 -12.14
CA LEU A 169 1.75 -6.51 -12.02
C LEU A 169 2.36 -6.91 -13.37
N ASP A 170 1.57 -6.90 -14.44
CA ASP A 170 2.06 -7.16 -15.80
C ASP A 170 3.09 -6.09 -16.22
N ALA A 171 2.81 -4.81 -15.94
CA ALA A 171 3.74 -3.71 -16.15
C ALA A 171 5.05 -3.88 -15.36
N TYR A 172 4.97 -4.36 -14.12
CA TYR A 172 6.16 -4.67 -13.32
C TYR A 172 7.00 -5.78 -13.94
N VAL A 173 6.39 -6.88 -14.37
CA VAL A 173 7.09 -8.01 -14.99
C VAL A 173 7.70 -7.60 -16.33
N ALA A 174 6.97 -6.85 -17.15
CA ALA A 174 7.41 -6.36 -18.45
C ALA A 174 8.39 -5.18 -18.35
N ARG A 175 8.50 -4.54 -17.18
CA ARG A 175 9.20 -3.25 -16.97
C ARG A 175 8.67 -2.14 -17.89
N ASP A 176 7.35 -2.13 -18.08
CA ASP A 176 6.66 -1.21 -18.98
C ASP A 176 6.14 0.00 -18.19
N ALA A 177 6.79 1.15 -18.40
CA ALA A 177 6.40 2.40 -17.75
C ALA A 177 5.11 3.00 -18.32
N ASP A 178 4.82 2.78 -19.61
CA ASP A 178 3.65 3.35 -20.25
C ASP A 178 2.38 2.64 -19.73
N SER A 179 2.43 1.30 -19.64
CA SER A 179 1.37 0.52 -18.99
C SER A 179 1.17 0.92 -17.51
N ALA A 180 2.21 1.37 -16.81
CA ALA A 180 2.10 1.85 -15.44
C ALA A 180 1.40 3.22 -15.35
N HIS A 181 1.67 4.13 -16.28
CA HIS A 181 0.94 5.40 -16.39
C HIS A 181 -0.55 5.18 -16.67
N ASP A 182 -0.90 4.22 -17.54
CA ASP A 182 -2.28 3.85 -17.82
C ASP A 182 -3.03 3.32 -16.58
N VAL A 183 -2.32 2.67 -15.65
CA VAL A 183 -2.93 2.22 -14.38
C VAL A 183 -3.29 3.42 -13.52
N ALA A 184 -2.40 4.41 -13.39
CA ALA A 184 -2.67 5.61 -12.60
C ALA A 184 -3.86 6.40 -13.16
N ALA A 185 -3.95 6.56 -14.49
CA ALA A 185 -5.07 7.25 -15.13
C ALA A 185 -6.44 6.58 -14.91
N ARG A 186 -6.46 5.26 -14.63
CA ARG A 186 -7.69 4.52 -14.33
C ARG A 186 -8.18 4.72 -12.90
N ASP A 187 -7.33 5.21 -12.01
CA ASP A 187 -7.69 5.41 -10.60
C ASP A 187 -8.75 6.52 -10.45
N ASP A 188 -8.71 7.53 -11.33
CA ASP A 188 -9.76 8.55 -11.43
C ASP A 188 -11.16 7.94 -11.59
N GLU A 189 -11.29 6.86 -12.37
CA GLU A 189 -12.57 6.16 -12.55
C GLU A 189 -13.05 5.49 -11.25
N ILE A 190 -12.12 4.97 -10.44
CA ILE A 190 -12.43 4.37 -9.14
C ILE A 190 -12.86 5.45 -8.14
N ASP A 191 -12.17 6.59 -8.12
CA ASP A 191 -12.50 7.74 -7.28
C ASP A 191 -13.89 8.29 -7.61
N GLU A 192 -14.21 8.45 -8.89
CA GLU A 192 -15.53 8.89 -9.34
C GLU A 192 -16.63 7.91 -8.93
N LEU A 193 -16.41 6.60 -9.12
CA LEU A 193 -17.34 5.56 -8.69
C LEU A 193 -17.54 5.58 -7.17
N TYR A 194 -16.47 5.72 -6.40
CA TYR A 194 -16.53 5.82 -4.94
C TYR A 194 -17.36 7.04 -4.50
N GLN A 195 -17.10 8.21 -5.08
CA GLN A 195 -17.86 9.43 -4.77
C GLN A 195 -19.34 9.31 -5.16
N GLN A 196 -19.65 8.66 -6.29
CA GLN A 196 -21.03 8.40 -6.68
C GLN A 196 -21.74 7.51 -5.66
N ILE A 197 -21.12 6.39 -5.28
CA ILE A 197 -21.65 5.47 -4.25
C ILE A 197 -21.84 6.21 -2.92
N PHE A 198 -20.87 7.03 -2.52
CA PHE A 198 -20.94 7.82 -1.29
C PHE A 198 -22.18 8.73 -1.28
N ARG A 199 -22.35 9.55 -2.32
CA ARG A 199 -23.49 10.49 -2.42
C ARG A 199 -24.82 9.77 -2.39
N GLU A 200 -24.94 8.68 -3.14
CA GLU A 200 -26.16 7.87 -3.20
C GLU A 200 -26.50 7.23 -1.84
N LEU A 201 -25.52 6.64 -1.17
CA LEU A 201 -25.72 6.02 0.14
C LEU A 201 -26.11 7.06 1.20
N VAL A 202 -25.55 8.26 1.15
CA VAL A 202 -25.97 9.37 2.03
C VAL A 202 -27.43 9.74 1.81
N THR A 203 -27.91 9.79 0.55
CA THR A 203 -29.33 10.02 0.26
C THR A 203 -30.22 8.97 0.92
N PHE A 204 -29.89 7.68 0.82
CA PHE A 204 -30.65 6.63 1.52
C PHE A 204 -30.66 6.81 3.04
N MET A 205 -29.56 7.27 3.64
CA MET A 205 -29.49 7.54 5.08
C MET A 205 -30.37 8.73 5.49
N LEU A 206 -30.48 9.74 4.63
CA LEU A 206 -31.33 10.92 4.86
C LEU A 206 -32.82 10.60 4.72
N GLU A 207 -33.19 9.70 3.80
CA GLU A 207 -34.57 9.28 3.56
C GLU A 207 -35.12 8.36 4.66
N ASP A 208 -34.32 7.38 5.13
CA ASP A 208 -34.73 6.45 6.17
C ASP A 208 -33.60 6.19 7.18
N PRO A 209 -33.73 6.64 8.45
CA PRO A 209 -32.76 6.34 9.50
C PRO A 209 -32.50 4.84 9.73
N ARG A 210 -33.44 3.95 9.36
CA ARG A 210 -33.24 2.49 9.44
C ARG A 210 -32.32 1.95 8.35
N ALA A 211 -32.04 2.73 7.31
CA ALA A 211 -31.08 2.37 6.25
C ALA A 211 -29.61 2.58 6.68
N VAL A 212 -29.36 3.39 7.72
CA VAL A 212 -28.01 3.85 8.11
C VAL A 212 -27.02 2.70 8.26
N SER A 213 -27.34 1.66 9.01
CA SER A 213 -26.41 0.54 9.23
C SER A 213 -26.05 -0.19 7.94
N ARG A 214 -27.04 -0.45 7.06
CA ARG A 214 -26.82 -1.13 5.77
C ARG A 214 -26.04 -0.26 4.80
N ALA A 215 -26.35 1.04 4.75
CA ALA A 215 -25.63 2.00 3.93
C ALA A 215 -24.17 2.13 4.39
N LEU A 216 -23.90 2.16 5.71
CA LEU A 216 -22.53 2.18 6.24
C LEU A 216 -21.74 0.93 5.88
N TYR A 217 -22.36 -0.25 5.89
CA TYR A 217 -21.69 -1.47 5.45
C TYR A 217 -21.28 -1.39 3.98
N LEU A 218 -22.19 -0.97 3.09
CA LEU A 218 -21.86 -0.78 1.67
C LEU A 218 -20.78 0.28 1.47
N LEU A 219 -20.81 1.37 2.24
CA LEU A 219 -19.78 2.40 2.20
C LEU A 219 -18.41 1.87 2.63
N PHE A 220 -18.35 1.04 3.69
CA PHE A 220 -17.10 0.40 4.08
C PHE A 220 -16.59 -0.56 3.01
N ALA A 221 -17.47 -1.27 2.29
CA ALA A 221 -17.06 -2.11 1.17
C ALA A 221 -16.45 -1.27 0.03
N ALA A 222 -17.14 -0.19 -0.38
CA ALA A 222 -16.65 0.73 -1.41
C ALA A 222 -15.31 1.39 -1.00
N HIS A 223 -15.18 1.84 0.24
CA HIS A 223 -13.93 2.39 0.75
C HIS A 223 -12.79 1.38 0.70
N ASN A 224 -13.01 0.12 1.10
CA ASN A 224 -11.95 -0.89 0.98
C ASN A 224 -11.56 -1.18 -0.48
N LEU A 225 -12.46 -1.00 -1.45
CA LEU A 225 -12.13 -1.10 -2.87
C LEU A 225 -11.29 0.09 -3.35
N GLU A 226 -11.62 1.32 -2.95
CA GLU A 226 -10.80 2.50 -3.24
C GLU A 226 -9.38 2.33 -2.68
N ARG A 227 -9.26 1.86 -1.44
CA ARG A 227 -7.95 1.53 -0.83
C ARG A 227 -7.21 0.40 -1.53
N ILE A 228 -7.88 -0.43 -2.33
CA ILE A 228 -7.21 -1.43 -3.18
C ILE A 228 -6.73 -0.77 -4.49
N GLY A 229 -7.53 0.14 -5.08
CA GLY A 229 -7.16 0.98 -6.22
C GLY A 229 -5.88 1.77 -5.95
N ASP A 230 -5.84 2.51 -4.83
CA ASP A 230 -4.65 3.23 -4.33
C ASP A 230 -3.39 2.35 -4.34
N ARG A 231 -3.53 1.11 -3.88
CA ARG A 231 -2.39 0.18 -3.78
C ARG A 231 -1.93 -0.28 -5.16
N ALA A 232 -2.83 -0.33 -6.14
CA ALA A 232 -2.45 -0.65 -7.52
C ALA A 232 -1.66 0.52 -8.14
N VAL A 233 -2.04 1.76 -7.85
CA VAL A 233 -1.26 2.94 -8.24
C VAL A 233 0.13 2.94 -7.60
N ASN A 234 0.23 2.65 -6.29
CA ASN A 234 1.52 2.48 -5.62
C ASN A 234 2.43 1.46 -6.36
N ILE A 235 1.87 0.35 -6.84
CA ILE A 235 2.62 -0.64 -7.62
C ILE A 235 3.09 -0.02 -8.93
N ALA A 236 2.23 0.70 -9.65
CA ALA A 236 2.60 1.40 -10.88
C ALA A 236 3.73 2.41 -10.67
N GLU A 237 3.71 3.18 -9.57
CA GLU A 237 4.81 4.07 -9.18
C GLU A 237 6.13 3.31 -8.99
N ARG A 238 6.09 2.08 -8.43
CA ARG A 238 7.29 1.23 -8.33
C ARG A 238 7.82 0.79 -9.68
N VAL A 239 6.96 0.60 -10.69
CA VAL A 239 7.38 0.29 -12.06
C VAL A 239 8.09 1.48 -12.70
N ILE A 240 7.58 2.69 -12.49
CA ILE A 240 8.23 3.92 -12.99
C ILE A 240 9.56 4.15 -12.30
N PHE A 241 9.65 3.93 -10.99
CA PHE A 241 10.93 3.98 -10.27
C PHE A 241 11.93 2.93 -10.79
N LEU A 242 11.45 1.73 -11.10
CA LEU A 242 12.26 0.65 -11.64
C LEU A 242 12.90 1.01 -12.99
N THR A 243 12.21 1.76 -13.83
CA THR A 243 12.71 2.20 -15.14
C THR A 243 13.53 3.49 -15.02
N SER A 244 12.92 4.56 -14.51
CA SER A 244 13.50 5.91 -14.46
C SER A 244 14.58 6.10 -13.38
N GLY A 245 14.49 5.38 -12.26
CA GLY A 245 15.34 5.58 -11.08
C GLY A 245 14.88 6.69 -10.15
N GLU A 246 13.81 7.39 -10.50
CA GLU A 246 13.20 8.46 -9.71
C GLU A 246 11.87 8.01 -9.12
N MET A 247 11.65 8.28 -7.84
CA MET A 247 10.34 8.12 -7.24
C MET A 247 9.47 9.29 -7.70
N LYS A 248 8.38 8.99 -8.41
CA LYS A 248 7.38 9.95 -8.84
C LYS A 248 6.03 9.54 -8.26
N GLU A 249 5.37 10.48 -7.62
CA GLU A 249 3.97 10.32 -7.23
C GLU A 249 3.12 10.51 -8.49
N LEU A 250 2.29 9.51 -8.81
CA LEU A 250 1.41 9.58 -9.99
C LEU A 250 0.07 10.22 -9.64
N ASN A 251 -0.36 10.05 -8.40
CA ASN A 251 -1.57 10.67 -7.87
C ASN A 251 -1.21 11.83 -6.96
N ALA A 252 -0.86 12.96 -7.57
CA ALA A 252 -0.94 14.23 -6.89
C ALA A 252 -2.43 14.57 -6.79
N GLY A 253 -3.10 14.12 -5.71
CA GLY A 253 -4.48 14.52 -5.44
C GLY A 253 -4.62 16.06 -5.49
N PRO A 254 -5.85 16.61 -5.53
CA PRO A 254 -6.11 18.05 -5.74
C PRO A 254 -5.52 19.00 -4.66
N PHE A 255 -4.73 18.49 -3.72
CA PHE A 255 -4.04 19.20 -2.65
C PHE A 255 -2.51 19.08 -2.68
N ALA A 256 -1.89 18.80 -3.83
CA ALA A 256 -0.45 19.00 -3.97
C ALA A 256 -0.12 20.50 -3.88
N PRO A 257 0.83 20.94 -3.02
CA PRO A 257 1.21 22.34 -2.95
C PRO A 257 1.89 22.75 -4.26
N MET A 258 1.38 23.82 -4.89
CA MET A 258 2.08 24.53 -5.97
C MET A 258 3.47 25.00 -5.54
#